data_AF-A0A925MUL0-F1
#
_entry.id   AF-A0A925MUL0-F1
#
_cell.length_a   1.000
_cell.length_b   1.000
_cell.length_c   1.000
_cell.angle_alpha   90.00
_cell.angle_beta   90.00
_cell.angle_gamma   90.00
#
_symmetry.space_group_name_H-M   'P 1'
#
loop_
_entity.id
_entity.type
_entity.pdbx_description
1 polymer ?
#
loop_
_entity_poly.entity_id
_entity_poly.type
_entity_poly.pdbx_seq_one_letter_code
_entity_poly.pdbx_strand_id
1 'polypeptide(L)'
;MRLILLLVAAAGQAGCSPGGGGAQREGDAEEQSARDEAGPAATITIAEAPAGGCAMEWDGRPVSEQELTERGIAVMDAGIERIGGIERITETNLPYLRVEASPDMAWSCVRPALAALARTGFARVELRPDGARGSPQIAFFQIEGSEPHPLVRRVEIGADGAVSWDGEAVDADLLRQRADAVVAGMPEDIAVSAAADAPFSAVHETIGAIRRGGAELTLITQG
;
A
#
# COMPACT_ATOMS: atom_id res chain seq x y z
N MET A 1 5.77 50.61 -55.26
CA MET A 1 5.68 51.94 -54.60
C MET A 1 4.62 51.85 -53.50
N ARG A 2 5.03 51.49 -52.28
CA ARG A 2 4.22 51.64 -51.06
C ARG A 2 5.16 51.92 -49.90
N LEU A 3 4.74 52.91 -49.13
CA LEU A 3 5.49 53.83 -48.29
C LEU A 3 5.93 53.15 -46.98
N ILE A 4 7.19 53.36 -46.61
CA ILE A 4 7.74 53.13 -45.27
C ILE A 4 7.21 54.25 -44.36
N LEU A 5 6.64 53.90 -43.19
CA LEU A 5 6.57 54.81 -42.05
C LEU A 5 7.02 54.07 -40.78
N LEU A 6 8.22 54.45 -40.35
CA LEU A 6 8.76 54.23 -39.01
C LEU A 6 8.09 55.23 -38.05
N LEU A 7 7.77 54.78 -36.83
CA LEU A 7 7.72 55.67 -35.67
C LEU A 7 8.09 54.90 -34.39
N VAL A 8 8.86 55.63 -33.59
CA VAL A 8 9.74 55.21 -32.49
C VAL A 8 9.05 55.37 -31.13
N ALA A 9 9.42 54.45 -30.23
CA ALA A 9 9.46 54.43 -28.76
C ALA A 9 8.78 55.52 -27.89
N ALA A 10 8.21 55.05 -26.77
CA ALA A 10 8.36 55.68 -25.45
C ALA A 10 8.24 54.63 -24.33
N ALA A 11 9.04 54.82 -23.29
CA ALA A 11 9.26 53.94 -22.14
C ALA A 11 8.46 54.39 -20.89
N GLY A 12 8.43 53.50 -19.87
CA GLY A 12 8.03 53.79 -18.48
C GLY A 12 6.62 53.28 -18.14
N GLN A 13 6.32 52.65 -16.99
CA GLN A 13 7.00 52.67 -15.70
C GLN A 13 6.72 51.39 -14.91
N ALA A 14 7.58 51.14 -13.93
CA ALA A 14 7.52 50.08 -12.94
C ALA A 14 6.23 50.14 -12.09
N GLY A 15 5.62 48.98 -11.90
CA GLY A 15 4.63 48.73 -10.85
C GLY A 15 5.12 47.59 -9.97
N CYS A 16 5.74 47.93 -8.84
CA CYS A 16 5.99 46.99 -7.74
C CYS A 16 4.66 46.65 -7.09
N SER A 17 4.33 45.36 -7.00
CA SER A 17 3.23 44.86 -6.17
C SER A 17 3.77 43.73 -5.30
N PRO A 18 3.84 43.88 -3.97
CA PRO A 18 4.28 42.83 -3.06
C PRO A 18 3.06 42.04 -2.57
N GLY A 19 2.78 40.91 -3.21
CA GLY A 19 2.05 39.79 -2.60
C GLY A 19 3.04 38.63 -2.50
N GLY A 20 3.49 38.16 -1.34
CA GLY A 20 2.73 37.92 -0.12
C GLY A 20 2.08 36.54 -0.21
N GLY A 21 2.88 35.47 -0.12
CA GLY A 21 2.37 34.09 -0.08
C GLY A 21 3.29 33.08 -0.77
N GLY A 22 4.34 32.66 -0.08
CA GLY A 22 5.29 31.67 -0.65
C GLY A 22 6.31 31.20 0.37
N ALA A 23 5.88 30.82 1.56
CA ALA A 23 6.74 30.23 2.59
C ALA A 23 5.94 29.17 3.36
N GLN A 24 5.54 28.09 2.68
CA GLN A 24 4.88 26.95 3.34
C GLN A 24 4.89 25.66 2.48
N ARG A 25 5.92 25.43 1.65
CA ARG A 25 6.02 24.21 0.83
C ARG A 25 7.30 23.39 1.01
N GLU A 26 8.27 23.89 1.77
CA GLU A 26 9.51 23.13 2.07
C GLU A 26 9.40 22.31 3.36
N GLY A 27 8.46 22.62 4.27
CA GLY A 27 8.26 21.85 5.50
C GLY A 27 7.55 20.51 5.29
N ASP A 28 6.56 20.46 4.40
CA ASP A 28 5.76 19.24 4.21
C ASP A 28 6.55 18.13 3.51
N ALA A 29 7.45 18.47 2.57
CA ALA A 29 8.24 17.47 1.85
C ALA A 29 9.34 16.84 2.71
N GLU A 30 9.97 17.61 3.59
CA GLU A 30 11.02 17.12 4.50
C GLU A 30 10.42 16.27 5.63
N GLU A 31 9.22 16.63 6.12
CA GLU A 31 8.47 15.85 7.10
C GLU A 31 7.87 14.57 6.49
N GLN A 32 7.52 14.57 5.21
CA GLN A 32 7.08 13.37 4.48
C GLN A 32 8.25 12.41 4.20
N SER A 33 9.42 12.91 3.81
CA SER A 33 10.64 12.09 3.65
C SER A 33 11.13 11.50 4.97
N ALA A 34 11.06 12.21 6.09
CA ALA A 34 11.40 11.65 7.40
C ALA A 34 10.40 10.58 7.89
N ARG A 35 9.13 10.66 7.47
CA ARG A 35 8.09 9.66 7.79
C ARG A 35 8.22 8.41 6.92
N ASP A 36 8.66 8.55 5.67
CA ASP A 36 8.99 7.43 4.79
C ASP A 36 10.31 6.72 5.18
N GLU A 37 11.19 7.38 5.93
CA GLU A 37 12.44 6.79 6.47
C GLU A 37 12.25 5.91 7.72
N ALA A 38 11.11 5.98 8.42
CA ALA A 38 10.93 5.25 9.68
C ALA A 38 10.86 3.72 9.51
N GLY A 39 10.65 3.23 8.29
CA GLY A 39 10.53 1.80 8.00
C GLY A 39 9.33 1.16 8.71
N PRO A 40 9.14 -0.18 8.55
CA PRO A 40 8.10 -0.88 9.27
C PRO A 40 8.40 -0.89 10.77
N ALA A 41 7.37 -0.83 11.60
CA ALA A 41 7.49 -0.90 13.05
C ALA A 41 8.03 -2.26 13.55
N ALA A 42 7.77 -3.32 12.79
CA ALA A 42 8.40 -4.63 12.94
C ALA A 42 8.29 -5.44 11.64
N THR A 43 9.12 -6.48 11.54
CA THR A 43 9.10 -7.44 10.44
C THR A 43 8.59 -8.80 10.93
N ILE A 44 7.62 -9.35 10.21
CA ILE A 44 7.10 -10.69 10.38
C ILE A 44 7.65 -11.55 9.25
N THR A 45 8.41 -12.57 9.58
CA THR A 45 8.93 -13.52 8.60
C THR A 45 8.13 -14.81 8.67
N ILE A 46 7.71 -15.31 7.52
CA ILE A 46 6.95 -16.55 7.37
C ILE A 46 7.81 -17.54 6.59
N ALA A 47 8.03 -18.70 7.21
CA ALA A 47 8.86 -19.75 6.65
C ALA A 47 8.15 -21.10 6.75
N GLU A 48 8.58 -22.06 5.92
CA GLU A 48 8.11 -23.43 6.06
C GLU A 48 8.68 -24.05 7.35
N ALA A 49 7.80 -24.65 8.14
CA ALA A 49 8.18 -25.41 9.31
C ALA A 49 8.67 -26.81 8.89
N PRO A 50 9.64 -27.40 9.61
CA PRO A 50 10.18 -28.73 9.28
C PRO A 50 9.15 -29.88 9.19
N ALA A 51 7.94 -29.68 9.75
CA ALA A 51 6.85 -30.65 9.77
C ALA A 51 5.78 -30.43 8.67
N GLY A 52 6.04 -29.58 7.67
CA GLY A 52 5.09 -29.31 6.58
C GLY A 52 3.97 -28.33 6.96
N GLY A 53 4.24 -27.42 7.90
CA GLY A 53 3.36 -26.29 8.25
C GLY A 53 4.06 -24.96 8.02
N CYS A 54 3.49 -23.88 8.54
CA CYS A 54 4.06 -22.53 8.43
C CYS A 54 4.52 -22.06 9.81
N ALA A 55 5.73 -21.54 9.90
CA ALA A 55 6.27 -20.90 11.09
C ALA A 55 6.29 -19.38 10.90
N MET A 56 6.04 -18.66 11.99
CA MET A 56 6.08 -17.20 12.00
C MET A 56 7.14 -16.73 12.98
N GLU A 57 7.87 -15.70 12.58
CA GLU A 57 8.83 -15.01 13.42
C GLU A 57 8.53 -13.53 13.45
N TRP A 58 8.60 -12.93 14.63
CA TRP A 58 8.54 -11.48 14.83
C TRP A 58 9.95 -10.98 15.13
N ASP A 59 10.51 -10.16 14.24
CA ASP A 59 11.89 -9.66 14.29
C ASP A 59 12.91 -10.80 14.54
N GLY A 60 12.77 -11.90 13.79
CA GLY A 60 13.64 -13.08 13.87
C GLY A 60 13.45 -13.95 15.12
N ARG A 61 12.37 -13.73 15.89
CA ARG A 61 12.02 -14.57 17.05
C ARG A 61 10.72 -15.32 16.78
N PRO A 62 10.68 -16.65 16.95
CA PRO A 62 9.46 -17.42 16.77
C PRO A 62 8.29 -16.88 17.60
N VAL A 63 7.10 -16.86 16.99
CA VAL A 63 5.85 -16.45 17.64
C VAL A 63 4.69 -17.35 17.22
N SER A 64 3.77 -17.57 18.15
CA SER A 64 2.44 -18.11 17.86
C SER A 64 1.51 -17.03 17.28
N GLU A 65 0.34 -17.41 16.75
CA GLU A 65 -0.68 -16.45 16.29
C GLU A 65 -1.19 -15.55 17.42
N GLN A 66 -1.31 -16.10 18.63
CA GLN A 66 -1.70 -15.33 19.82
C GLN A 66 -0.64 -14.27 20.15
N GLU A 67 0.64 -14.67 20.23
CA GLU A 67 1.73 -13.73 20.48
C GLU A 67 1.88 -12.69 19.36
N LEU A 68 1.62 -13.07 18.10
CA LEU A 68 1.60 -12.15 16.96
C LEU A 68 0.53 -11.07 17.17
N THR A 69 -0.67 -11.47 17.59
CA THR A 69 -1.79 -10.55 17.87
C THR A 69 -1.47 -9.63 19.04
N GLU A 70 -0.98 -10.18 20.15
CA GLU A 70 -0.63 -9.41 21.36
C GLU A 70 0.49 -8.39 21.07
N ARG A 71 1.52 -8.78 20.30
CA ARG A 71 2.58 -7.86 19.87
C ARG A 71 2.08 -6.80 18.89
N GLY A 72 1.19 -7.17 17.97
CA GLY A 72 0.55 -6.23 17.06
C GLY A 72 -0.21 -5.13 17.80
N ILE A 73 -1.02 -5.50 18.80
CA ILE A 73 -1.73 -4.55 19.67
C ILE A 73 -0.73 -3.66 20.41
N ALA A 74 0.33 -4.23 21.00
CA ALA A 74 1.33 -3.44 21.71
C ALA A 74 2.06 -2.43 20.80
N VAL A 75 2.33 -2.78 19.53
CA VAL A 75 2.88 -1.85 18.55
C VAL A 75 1.89 -0.74 18.22
N MET A 76 0.61 -1.09 18.05
CA MET A 76 -0.42 -0.11 17.75
C MET A 76 -0.57 0.89 18.90
N ASP A 77 -0.73 0.42 20.14
CA ASP A 77 -0.84 1.25 21.34
C ASP A 77 0.36 2.21 21.48
N ALA A 78 1.58 1.67 21.36
CA ALA A 78 2.80 2.48 21.39
C ALA A 78 2.87 3.49 20.23
N GLY A 79 2.31 3.17 19.07
CA GLY A 79 2.16 4.07 17.95
C GLY A 79 1.21 5.23 18.25
N ILE A 80 0.03 4.93 18.77
CA ILE A 80 -0.99 5.91 19.15
C ILE A 80 -0.46 6.86 20.23
N GLU A 81 0.20 6.32 21.25
CA GLU A 81 0.85 7.13 22.30
C GLU A 81 1.90 8.09 21.72
N ARG A 82 2.72 7.61 20.78
CA ARG A 82 3.76 8.41 20.12
C ARG A 82 3.18 9.52 19.24
N ILE A 83 2.06 9.26 18.57
CA ILE A 83 1.31 10.24 17.77
C ILE A 83 0.62 11.27 18.68
N GLY A 84 0.39 10.91 19.94
CA GLY A 84 -0.16 11.79 20.97
C GLY A 84 -1.68 11.69 21.09
N GLY A 85 -2.26 10.53 20.79
CA GLY A 85 -3.69 10.26 20.92
C GLY A 85 -4.37 9.82 19.62
N ILE A 86 -5.53 9.17 19.76
CA ILE A 86 -6.31 8.62 18.63
C ILE A 86 -6.84 9.72 17.71
N GLU A 87 -7.12 10.90 18.24
CA GLU A 87 -7.61 12.07 17.52
C GLU A 87 -6.58 12.68 16.56
N ARG A 88 -5.31 12.29 16.69
CA ARG A 88 -4.20 12.74 15.84
C ARG A 88 -3.77 11.69 14.83
N ILE A 89 -4.43 10.54 14.80
CA ILE A 89 -4.17 9.47 13.85
C ILE A 89 -4.59 9.91 12.44
N THR A 90 -3.70 9.66 11.49
CA THR A 90 -3.96 9.73 10.06
C THR A 90 -3.48 8.42 9.42
N GLU A 91 -4.01 8.07 8.26
CA GLU A 91 -3.57 6.88 7.51
C GLU A 91 -2.06 6.86 7.26
N THR A 92 -1.46 8.04 7.13
CA THR A 92 -0.04 8.23 6.83
C THR A 92 0.87 8.14 8.06
N ASN A 93 0.36 8.40 9.27
CA ASN A 93 1.17 8.39 10.49
C ASN A 93 1.00 7.12 11.34
N LEU A 94 0.05 6.25 10.98
CA LEU A 94 -0.11 4.96 11.64
C LEU A 94 1.13 4.08 11.44
N PRO A 95 1.53 3.33 12.48
CA PRO A 95 2.55 2.30 12.32
C PRO A 95 2.06 1.29 11.29
N TYR A 96 3.00 0.70 10.57
CA TYR A 96 2.74 -0.41 9.67
C TYR A 96 3.75 -1.51 9.92
N LEU A 97 3.39 -2.72 9.53
CA LEU A 97 4.24 -3.89 9.66
C LEU A 97 4.69 -4.34 8.29
N ARG A 98 5.81 -5.06 8.26
CA ARG A 98 6.26 -5.76 7.06
C ARG A 98 6.06 -7.26 7.24
N VAL A 99 5.56 -7.91 6.20
CA VAL A 99 5.47 -9.36 6.10
C VAL A 99 6.40 -9.84 4.99
N GLU A 100 7.31 -10.73 5.36
CA GLU A 100 8.30 -11.35 4.49
C GLU A 100 8.06 -12.84 4.38
N ALA A 101 8.15 -13.37 3.17
CA ALA A 101 8.05 -14.80 2.91
C ALA A 101 8.78 -15.17 1.62
N SER A 102 9.10 -16.46 1.45
CA SER A 102 9.62 -16.97 0.16
C SER A 102 8.67 -16.59 -0.99
N PRO A 103 9.18 -16.23 -2.18
CA PRO A 103 8.34 -15.98 -3.36
C PRO A 103 7.35 -17.11 -3.68
N ASP A 104 7.76 -18.36 -3.46
CA ASP A 104 6.95 -19.55 -3.76
C ASP A 104 6.10 -20.00 -2.56
N MET A 105 6.12 -19.26 -1.45
CA MET A 105 5.30 -19.56 -0.27
C MET A 105 3.83 -19.56 -0.65
N ALA A 106 3.11 -20.64 -0.33
CA ALA A 106 1.67 -20.71 -0.55
C ALA A 106 0.94 -19.62 0.26
N TRP A 107 -0.04 -18.97 -0.34
CA TRP A 107 -0.81 -17.91 0.30
C TRP A 107 -1.47 -18.33 1.62
N SER A 108 -1.83 -19.60 1.75
CA SER A 108 -2.35 -20.21 2.98
C SER A 108 -1.40 -20.12 4.18
N CYS A 109 -0.09 -20.00 3.96
CA CYS A 109 0.87 -19.73 5.04
C CYS A 109 0.90 -18.26 5.45
N VAL A 110 0.68 -17.35 4.51
CA VAL A 110 0.81 -15.90 4.73
C VAL A 110 -0.49 -15.29 5.26
N ARG A 111 -1.61 -15.71 4.70
CA ARG A 111 -2.95 -15.19 4.97
C ARG A 111 -3.35 -15.19 6.46
N PRO A 112 -3.09 -16.25 7.27
CA PRO A 112 -3.44 -16.24 8.69
C PRO A 112 -2.73 -15.14 9.48
N ALA A 113 -1.44 -14.90 9.20
CA ALA A 113 -0.70 -13.82 9.82
C ALA A 113 -1.32 -12.45 9.47
N LEU A 114 -1.63 -12.24 8.19
CA LEU A 114 -2.29 -11.02 7.73
C LEU A 114 -3.68 -10.81 8.36
N ALA A 115 -4.48 -11.87 8.48
CA ALA A 115 -5.77 -11.82 9.15
C ALA A 115 -5.62 -11.49 10.65
N ALA A 116 -4.61 -12.05 11.33
CA ALA A 116 -4.32 -11.71 12.71
C ALA A 116 -3.93 -10.24 12.86
N LEU A 117 -3.06 -9.72 12.00
CA LEU A 117 -2.64 -8.32 12.02
C LEU A 117 -3.79 -7.36 11.71
N ALA A 118 -4.66 -7.68 10.74
CA ALA A 118 -5.84 -6.86 10.43
C ALA A 118 -6.75 -6.67 11.67
N ARG A 119 -6.94 -7.72 12.48
CA ARG A 119 -7.72 -7.65 13.73
C ARG A 119 -7.12 -6.76 14.82
N THR A 120 -5.83 -6.44 14.73
CA THR A 120 -5.16 -5.54 15.69
C THR A 120 -5.31 -4.05 15.33
N GLY A 121 -5.94 -3.72 14.20
CA GLY A 121 -6.23 -2.34 13.81
C GLY A 121 -5.18 -1.69 12.90
N PHE A 122 -4.20 -2.43 12.39
CA PHE A 122 -3.34 -1.91 11.32
C PHE A 122 -4.18 -1.58 10.09
N ALA A 123 -4.00 -0.38 9.52
CA ALA A 123 -4.66 0.00 8.27
C ALA A 123 -3.92 -0.57 7.04
N ARG A 124 -2.60 -0.74 7.15
CA ARG A 124 -1.72 -1.15 6.04
C ARG A 124 -0.64 -2.12 6.48
N VAL A 125 -0.20 -2.94 5.53
CA VAL A 125 0.92 -3.88 5.66
C VAL A 125 1.80 -3.78 4.43
N GLU A 126 3.10 -3.95 4.65
CA GLU A 126 4.08 -4.04 3.58
C GLU A 126 4.36 -5.52 3.28
N LEU A 127 4.07 -5.96 2.05
CA LEU A 127 4.41 -7.30 1.56
C LEU A 127 5.75 -7.27 0.83
N ARG A 128 6.64 -8.21 1.18
CA ARG A 128 7.98 -8.29 0.61
C ARG A 128 8.41 -9.75 0.42
N PRO A 129 8.42 -10.27 -0.82
CA PRO A 129 9.05 -11.55 -1.10
C PRO A 129 10.53 -11.52 -0.73
N ASP A 130 11.04 -12.59 -0.14
CA ASP A 130 12.45 -12.71 0.21
C ASP A 130 13.33 -12.60 -1.05
N GLY A 131 14.46 -11.93 -0.91
CA GLY A 131 15.38 -11.64 -2.02
C GLY A 131 14.82 -10.70 -3.10
N ALA A 132 13.60 -10.17 -2.95
CA ALA A 132 13.05 -9.23 -3.92
C ALA A 132 13.92 -7.97 -4.06
N ARG A 133 14.32 -7.67 -5.30
CA ARG A 133 15.03 -6.42 -5.65
C ARG A 133 14.09 -5.26 -6.00
N GLY A 134 12.77 -5.49 -5.95
CA GLY A 134 11.75 -4.51 -6.26
C GLY A 134 11.28 -3.72 -5.05
N SER A 135 10.48 -2.68 -5.30
CA SER A 135 9.82 -1.93 -4.24
C SER A 135 8.86 -2.84 -3.48
N PRO A 136 8.85 -2.76 -2.14
CA PRO A 136 7.85 -3.45 -1.36
C PRO A 136 6.45 -2.95 -1.73
N GLN A 137 5.45 -3.82 -1.57
CA GLN A 137 4.07 -3.47 -1.91
C GLN A 137 3.25 -3.24 -0.66
N ILE A 138 2.63 -2.07 -0.57
CA ILE A 138 1.69 -1.75 0.51
C ILE A 138 0.32 -2.29 0.13
N ALA A 139 -0.27 -3.09 1.00
CA ALA A 139 -1.66 -3.52 0.92
C ALA A 139 -2.44 -2.93 2.09
N PHE A 140 -3.69 -2.58 1.85
CA PHE A 140 -4.61 -2.13 2.90
C PHE A 140 -5.52 -3.28 3.30
N PHE A 141 -5.86 -3.32 4.59
CA PHE A 141 -6.80 -4.30 5.11
C PHE A 141 -8.23 -3.75 5.05
N GLN A 142 -9.18 -4.64 4.78
CA GLN A 142 -10.58 -4.31 5.04
C GLN A 142 -10.78 -4.31 6.56
N ILE A 143 -11.12 -3.16 7.14
CA ILE A 143 -11.42 -3.05 8.55
C ILE A 143 -12.86 -3.53 8.77
N GLU A 144 -13.07 -4.51 9.65
CA GLU A 144 -14.41 -4.97 9.99
C GLU A 144 -15.24 -3.81 10.58
N GLY A 145 -16.41 -3.55 10.00
CA GLY A 145 -17.32 -2.49 10.44
C GLY A 145 -17.15 -1.15 9.73
N SER A 146 -16.18 -0.99 8.82
CA SER A 146 -16.26 0.09 7.83
C SER A 146 -17.51 -0.11 6.97
N GLU A 147 -18.21 0.96 6.60
CA GLU A 147 -19.28 0.85 5.61
C GLU A 147 -18.70 0.12 4.39
N PRO A 148 -19.34 -0.95 3.89
CA PRO A 148 -18.84 -1.63 2.71
C PRO A 148 -18.87 -0.60 1.58
N HIS A 149 -17.72 -0.05 1.24
CA HIS A 149 -17.52 0.53 -0.08
C HIS A 149 -17.96 -0.57 -1.04
N PRO A 150 -18.96 -0.32 -1.92
CA PRO A 150 -19.39 -1.33 -2.85
C PRO A 150 -18.14 -1.74 -3.64
N LEU A 151 -17.65 -2.95 -3.41
CA LEU A 151 -16.50 -3.48 -4.12
C LEU A 151 -16.92 -3.57 -5.58
N VAL A 152 -16.44 -2.63 -6.39
CA VAL A 152 -16.90 -2.57 -7.78
C VAL A 152 -16.08 -3.51 -8.63
N ARG A 153 -14.84 -3.79 -8.23
CA ARG A 153 -13.88 -4.59 -9.00
C ARG A 153 -13.26 -5.67 -8.15
N ARG A 154 -13.26 -6.88 -8.67
CA ARG A 154 -12.67 -8.06 -8.04
C ARG A 154 -11.48 -8.53 -8.83
N VAL A 155 -10.34 -8.65 -8.16
CA VAL A 155 -9.14 -9.28 -8.68
C VAL A 155 -8.92 -10.57 -7.92
N GLU A 156 -8.86 -11.69 -8.64
CA GLU A 156 -8.67 -13.01 -8.06
C GLU A 156 -7.38 -13.63 -8.59
N ILE A 157 -6.57 -14.19 -7.70
CA ILE A 157 -5.31 -14.84 -8.03
C ILE A 157 -5.49 -16.35 -7.84
N GLY A 158 -5.34 -17.11 -8.92
CA GLY A 158 -5.45 -18.56 -8.93
C GLY A 158 -4.27 -19.28 -8.27
N ALA A 159 -4.46 -20.58 -8.06
CA ALA A 159 -3.44 -21.52 -7.57
C ALA A 159 -2.13 -21.47 -8.35
N ASP A 160 -2.24 -21.30 -9.66
CA ASP A 160 -1.15 -21.22 -10.63
C ASP A 160 -0.57 -19.81 -10.77
N GLY A 161 -1.06 -18.85 -9.97
CA GLY A 161 -0.70 -17.43 -10.07
C GLY A 161 -1.41 -16.69 -11.20
N ALA A 162 -2.32 -17.33 -11.95
CA ALA A 162 -3.10 -16.64 -12.98
C ALA A 162 -4.02 -15.60 -12.33
N VAL A 163 -4.09 -14.41 -12.93
CA VAL A 163 -4.89 -13.29 -12.40
C VAL A 163 -6.14 -13.11 -13.25
N SER A 164 -7.27 -12.89 -12.59
CA SER A 164 -8.51 -12.48 -13.24
C SER A 164 -8.99 -11.13 -12.70
N TRP A 165 -9.68 -10.37 -13.54
CA TRP A 165 -10.37 -9.14 -13.19
C TRP A 165 -11.86 -9.32 -13.53
N ASP A 166 -12.72 -9.29 -12.53
CA ASP A 166 -14.15 -9.57 -12.64
C ASP A 166 -14.44 -10.91 -13.35
N GLY A 167 -13.58 -11.92 -13.11
CA GLY A 167 -13.66 -13.26 -13.70
C GLY A 167 -13.04 -13.40 -15.09
N GLU A 168 -12.55 -12.32 -15.70
CA GLU A 168 -11.84 -12.35 -16.98
C GLU A 168 -10.33 -12.45 -16.75
N ALA A 169 -9.65 -13.40 -17.39
CA ALA A 169 -8.20 -13.54 -17.29
C ALA A 169 -7.49 -12.28 -17.81
N VAL A 170 -6.50 -11.78 -17.06
CA VAL A 170 -5.71 -10.60 -17.40
C VAL A 170 -4.23 -10.86 -17.20
N ASP A 171 -3.39 -10.24 -18.04
CA ASP A 171 -1.96 -10.12 -17.77
C ASP A 171 -1.66 -8.85 -16.96
N ALA A 172 -0.40 -8.67 -16.57
CA ALA A 172 0.03 -7.53 -15.74
C ALA A 172 -0.16 -6.17 -16.42
N ASP A 173 -0.05 -6.09 -17.75
CA ASP A 173 -0.21 -4.84 -18.49
C ASP A 173 -1.67 -4.45 -18.62
N LEU A 174 -2.55 -5.41 -18.89
CA LEU A 174 -4.00 -5.21 -18.92
C LEU A 174 -4.54 -4.90 -17.52
N LEU A 175 -4.03 -5.58 -16.47
CA LEU A 175 -4.37 -5.28 -15.08
C LEU A 175 -4.03 -3.83 -14.72
N ARG A 176 -2.82 -3.37 -15.07
CA ARG A 176 -2.40 -1.98 -14.86
C ARG A 176 -3.29 -0.98 -15.60
N GLN A 177 -3.62 -1.26 -16.87
CA GLN A 177 -4.52 -0.40 -17.65
C GLN A 177 -5.92 -0.30 -17.03
N ARG A 178 -6.45 -1.41 -16.52
CA ARG A 178 -7.76 -1.42 -15.84
C ARG A 178 -7.72 -0.65 -14.53
N ALA A 179 -6.65 -0.79 -13.75
CA ALA A 179 -6.44 -0.02 -12.53
C ALA A 179 -6.37 1.50 -12.80
N ASP A 180 -5.63 1.92 -13.84
CA ASP A 180 -5.58 3.33 -14.28
C ASP A 180 -6.95 3.86 -14.70
N ALA A 181 -7.74 3.04 -15.41
CA ALA A 181 -9.10 3.42 -15.81
C ALA A 181 -10.05 3.59 -14.62
N VAL A 182 -9.88 2.82 -13.54
CA VAL A 182 -10.67 3.00 -12.30
C VAL A 182 -10.40 4.39 -11.72
N VAL A 183 -9.13 4.77 -11.55
CA VAL A 183 -8.74 6.08 -11.00
C VAL A 183 -9.29 7.24 -11.83
N ALA A 184 -9.33 7.10 -13.16
CA ALA A 184 -9.84 8.13 -14.05
C ALA A 184 -11.37 8.32 -14.01
N GLY A 185 -12.12 7.26 -13.66
CA GLY A 185 -13.58 7.23 -13.73
C GLY A 185 -14.29 7.71 -12.46
N MET A 186 -13.80 7.27 -11.30
CA MET A 186 -14.15 7.61 -9.91
C MET A 186 -13.37 6.60 -9.03
N PRO A 187 -12.79 6.98 -7.88
CA PRO A 187 -12.06 6.03 -7.05
C PRO A 187 -13.01 4.96 -6.51
N GLU A 188 -12.89 3.75 -7.07
CA GLU A 188 -13.54 2.53 -6.59
C GLU A 188 -12.49 1.65 -5.94
N ASP A 189 -12.83 0.98 -4.84
CA ASP A 189 -11.94 0.03 -4.21
C ASP A 189 -11.83 -1.25 -5.04
N ILE A 190 -10.59 -1.66 -5.32
CA ILE A 190 -10.30 -2.95 -5.93
C ILE A 190 -10.11 -3.97 -4.81
N ALA A 191 -10.97 -4.99 -4.78
CA ALA A 191 -10.82 -6.12 -3.87
C ALA A 191 -9.87 -7.16 -4.48
N VAL A 192 -8.80 -7.50 -3.78
CA VAL A 192 -7.87 -8.56 -4.18
C VAL A 192 -8.06 -9.79 -3.29
N SER A 193 -8.28 -10.95 -3.88
CA SER A 193 -8.26 -12.24 -3.21
C SER A 193 -7.30 -13.21 -3.90
N ALA A 194 -6.86 -14.23 -3.19
CA ALA A 194 -5.96 -15.25 -3.72
C ALA A 194 -6.35 -16.65 -3.22
N ALA A 195 -6.18 -17.65 -4.08
CA ALA A 195 -6.33 -19.05 -3.75
C ALA A 195 -5.33 -19.46 -2.67
N ALA A 196 -5.65 -20.50 -1.89
CA ALA A 196 -4.83 -20.96 -0.76
C ALA A 196 -3.41 -21.40 -1.17
N ASP A 197 -3.25 -21.88 -2.39
CA ASP A 197 -2.02 -22.37 -3.00
C ASP A 197 -1.38 -21.37 -3.97
N ALA A 198 -1.99 -20.19 -4.16
CA ALA A 198 -1.37 -19.13 -4.95
C ALA A 198 0.01 -18.76 -4.38
N PRO A 199 1.03 -18.56 -5.22
CA PRO A 199 2.36 -18.19 -4.74
C PRO A 199 2.36 -16.73 -4.23
N PHE A 200 3.09 -16.48 -3.15
CA PHE A 200 3.20 -15.15 -2.54
C PHE A 200 3.72 -14.09 -3.52
N SER A 201 4.60 -14.47 -4.43
CA SER A 201 5.09 -13.62 -5.53
C SER A 201 3.96 -13.12 -6.43
N ALA A 202 3.00 -13.98 -6.82
CA ALA A 202 1.87 -13.57 -7.65
C ALA A 202 0.99 -12.53 -6.94
N VAL A 203 0.79 -12.68 -5.62
CA VAL A 203 0.08 -11.68 -4.81
C VAL A 203 0.83 -10.35 -4.79
N HIS A 204 2.14 -10.37 -4.51
CA HIS A 204 2.98 -9.18 -4.53
C HIS A 204 2.98 -8.47 -5.88
N GLU A 205 3.17 -9.22 -6.97
CA GLU A 205 3.21 -8.67 -8.33
C GLU A 205 1.87 -8.06 -8.75
N THR A 206 0.76 -8.72 -8.41
CA THR A 206 -0.61 -8.24 -8.67
C THR A 206 -0.87 -6.91 -7.97
N ILE A 207 -0.59 -6.84 -6.66
CA ILE A 207 -0.71 -5.59 -5.88
C ILE A 207 0.17 -4.50 -6.49
N GLY A 208 1.40 -4.83 -6.88
CA GLY A 208 2.31 -3.89 -7.54
C GLY A 208 1.79 -3.40 -8.89
N ALA A 209 1.16 -4.25 -9.69
CA ALA A 209 0.58 -3.87 -10.97
C ALA A 209 -0.60 -2.90 -10.80
N ILE A 210 -1.49 -3.17 -9.84
CA ILE A 210 -2.63 -2.32 -9.51
C ILE A 210 -2.15 -0.94 -9.02
N ARG A 211 -1.20 -0.91 -8.08
CA ARG A 211 -0.65 0.35 -7.54
C ARG A 211 0.12 1.17 -8.58
N ARG A 212 0.80 0.52 -9.53
CA ARG A 212 1.41 1.22 -10.67
C ARG A 212 0.39 1.83 -11.63
N GLY A 213 -0.85 1.32 -11.63
CA GLY A 213 -1.99 1.98 -12.25
C GLY A 213 -2.60 3.09 -11.40
N GLY A 214 -2.03 3.40 -10.23
CA GLY A 214 -2.48 4.48 -9.35
C GLY A 214 -3.71 4.14 -8.49
N ALA A 215 -4.26 2.93 -8.60
CA ALA A 215 -5.42 2.52 -7.84
C ALA A 215 -5.04 2.03 -6.44
N GLU A 216 -5.89 2.32 -5.47
CA GLU A 216 -5.87 1.70 -4.15
C GLU A 216 -6.57 0.35 -4.20
N LEU A 217 -6.21 -0.52 -3.26
CA LEU A 217 -6.78 -1.85 -3.19
C LEU A 217 -6.89 -2.32 -1.74
N THR A 218 -7.88 -3.18 -1.55
CA THR A 218 -8.14 -3.85 -0.29
C THR A 218 -7.86 -5.33 -0.47
N LEU A 219 -6.96 -5.85 0.37
CA LEU A 219 -6.62 -7.27 0.38
C LEU A 219 -7.62 -8.02 1.26
N ILE A 220 -8.34 -8.97 0.65
CA ILE A 220 -9.29 -9.84 1.34
C ILE A 220 -8.51 -10.97 2.00
N THR A 221 -8.41 -10.92 3.33
CA THR A 221 -7.71 -11.94 4.14
C THR A 221 -8.67 -12.98 4.73
N GLN A 222 -9.98 -12.76 4.66
CA GLN A 222 -11.01 -13.70 5.14
C GLN A 222 -11.52 -14.59 4.00
N GLY A 223 -11.47 -15.91 4.19
CA GLY A 223 -11.96 -16.91 3.22
C GLY A 223 -11.70 -18.34 3.64
#